data_AF-A0A935JT67-F1
#
_entry.id   AF-A0A935JT67-F1
#
_cell.length_a   1.000
_cell.length_b   1.000
_cell.length_c   1.000
_cell.angle_alpha   90.00
_cell.angle_beta   90.00
_cell.angle_gamma   90.00
#
_symmetry.space_group_name_H-M   'P 1'
#
loop_
_entity.id
_entity.type
_entity.pdbx_description
1 polymer ?
#
loop_
_entity_poly.entity_id
_entity_poly.type
_entity_poly.pdbx_seq_one_letter_code
_entity_poly.pdbx_strand_id
1 'polypeptide(L)'
;MKSIAFLCTLLIPVILHTQNINKLFKSLPLAAASCEDAFKSAELEWETETLDNDSIFHRAKAWAPGGEIKSFSERLDATSAFIERASENNSFSLSAPSTIDKTVMGQLSDLTKTREAISLKWQNMRESTININADFVVPNELDNSCEQIQNSMNQLKLASEKINAQLEKFTANCSTDLESFQTQFDELNKIRHPMVNNQALDELSNLVTILNELSALLNFHYKNMVESRMAWNNALCK
;
A
#
# COMPACT_ATOMS: atom_id res chain seq x y z
N MET A 1 38.72 4.23 18.37
CA MET A 1 37.63 4.00 17.41
C MET A 1 37.09 2.58 17.58
N LYS A 2 36.13 2.34 18.49
CA LYS A 2 35.57 1.00 18.77
C LYS A 2 34.06 1.00 19.13
N SER A 3 33.32 2.06 18.83
CA SER A 3 31.98 2.24 19.40
C SER A 3 30.88 2.65 18.42
N ILE A 4 30.97 2.20 17.16
CA ILE A 4 29.90 2.41 16.17
C ILE A 4 29.29 1.07 15.72
N ALA A 5 30.11 0.02 15.59
CA ALA A 5 29.63 -1.31 15.19
C ALA A 5 28.70 -2.00 16.22
N PHE A 6 28.69 -1.54 17.48
CA PHE A 6 27.86 -2.14 18.54
C PHE A 6 26.46 -1.51 18.66
N LEU A 7 26.24 -0.32 18.07
CA LEU A 7 24.92 0.31 18.06
C LEU A 7 24.00 -0.31 16.98
N CYS A 8 24.58 -0.74 15.86
CA CYS A 8 23.81 -1.39 14.79
C CYS A 8 23.28 -2.78 15.18
N THR A 9 23.92 -3.49 16.12
CA THR A 9 23.48 -4.84 16.54
C THR A 9 22.39 -4.82 17.62
N LEU A 10 22.24 -3.73 18.37
CA LEU A 10 21.23 -3.59 19.44
C LEU A 10 19.90 -2.99 18.98
N LEU A 11 19.86 -2.34 17.81
CA LEU A 11 18.63 -1.77 17.24
C LEU A 11 17.84 -2.75 16.34
N ILE A 12 18.49 -3.82 15.86
CA ILE A 12 17.85 -4.85 15.00
C ILE A 12 16.63 -5.52 15.65
N PRO A 13 16.61 -5.87 16.97
CA PRO A 13 15.44 -6.53 17.58
C PRO A 13 14.21 -5.63 17.64
N VAL A 14 14.40 -4.31 17.75
CA VAL A 14 13.31 -3.33 17.96
C VAL A 14 12.65 -2.95 16.64
N ILE A 15 13.41 -2.89 15.54
CA ILE A 15 12.86 -2.48 14.24
C ILE A 15 12.05 -3.62 13.61
N LEU A 16 12.46 -4.88 13.79
CA LEU A 16 11.72 -6.01 13.23
C LEU A 16 10.37 -6.29 13.91
N HIS A 17 10.18 -5.90 15.18
CA HIS A 17 8.90 -6.01 15.87
C HIS A 17 7.82 -5.02 15.36
N THR A 18 8.17 -4.10 14.44
CA THR A 18 7.26 -3.04 13.98
C THR A 18 6.55 -3.32 12.65
N GLN A 19 6.94 -4.39 11.93
CA GLN A 19 6.38 -4.71 10.61
C GLN A 19 5.44 -5.91 10.71
N ASN A 20 4.20 -5.64 11.13
CA ASN A 20 3.15 -6.65 11.18
C ASN A 20 2.35 -6.60 9.88
N ILE A 21 2.69 -7.48 8.92
CA ILE A 21 2.06 -7.50 7.59
C ILE A 21 0.58 -7.86 7.71
N ASN A 22 0.22 -8.76 8.62
CA ASN A 22 -1.18 -9.09 8.89
C ASN A 22 -1.99 -7.85 9.34
N LYS A 23 -1.42 -7.05 10.24
CA LYS A 23 -2.03 -5.78 10.67
C LYS A 23 -2.11 -4.78 9.53
N LEU A 24 -1.10 -4.72 8.65
CA LEU A 24 -1.11 -3.84 7.50
C LEU A 24 -2.27 -4.20 6.54
N PHE A 25 -2.40 -5.48 6.16
CA PHE A 25 -3.53 -5.98 5.37
C PHE A 25 -4.89 -5.70 6.04
N LYS A 26 -5.02 -5.96 7.35
CA LYS A 26 -6.26 -5.67 8.11
C LYS A 26 -6.58 -4.17 8.20
N SER A 27 -5.62 -3.30 7.92
CA SER A 27 -5.79 -1.84 7.90
C SER A 27 -5.88 -1.26 6.50
N LEU A 28 -6.07 -2.09 5.48
CA LEU A 28 -6.33 -1.64 4.12
C LEU A 28 -7.61 -0.79 4.12
N PRO A 29 -7.54 0.48 3.68
CA PRO A 29 -8.70 1.36 3.70
C PRO A 29 -9.73 0.94 2.64
N LEU A 30 -10.97 1.29 2.89
CA LEU A 30 -12.06 1.15 1.93
C LEU A 30 -12.12 2.38 1.01
N ALA A 31 -12.61 2.20 -0.20
CA ALA A 31 -12.99 3.29 -1.09
C ALA A 31 -14.11 4.13 -0.45
N ALA A 32 -14.08 5.44 -0.70
CA ALA A 32 -15.08 6.38 -0.19
C ALA A 32 -16.50 5.98 -0.65
N ALA A 33 -17.50 6.18 0.20
CA ALA A 33 -18.89 5.79 -0.10
C ALA A 33 -19.58 6.69 -1.14
N SER A 34 -19.03 7.88 -1.39
CA SER A 34 -19.52 8.83 -2.38
C SER A 34 -18.44 9.82 -2.82
N CYS A 35 -18.66 10.48 -3.95
CA CYS A 35 -17.75 11.52 -4.45
C CYS A 35 -17.70 12.74 -3.50
N GLU A 36 -18.78 12.99 -2.75
CA GLU A 36 -18.82 14.02 -1.71
C GLU A 36 -17.90 13.66 -0.53
N ASP A 37 -17.92 12.40 -0.08
CA ASP A 37 -17.05 11.93 1.01
C ASP A 37 -15.58 11.91 0.60
N ALA A 38 -15.30 11.51 -0.64
CA ALA A 38 -13.97 11.61 -1.22
C ALA A 38 -13.50 13.07 -1.21
N PHE A 39 -14.30 14.00 -1.74
CA PHE A 39 -13.94 15.41 -1.79
C PHE A 39 -13.72 16.04 -0.40
N LYS A 40 -14.53 15.71 0.59
CA LYS A 40 -14.39 16.21 1.97
C LYS A 40 -13.11 15.75 2.67
N SER A 41 -12.62 14.57 2.32
CA SER A 41 -11.38 14.01 2.86
C SER A 41 -10.15 14.40 2.06
N ALA A 42 -10.32 15.10 0.93
CA ALA A 42 -9.21 15.44 0.04
C ALA A 42 -8.35 16.54 0.64
N GLU A 43 -7.05 16.37 0.51
CA GLU A 43 -6.06 17.37 0.88
C GLU A 43 -5.55 18.05 -0.39
N LEU A 44 -5.48 19.38 -0.37
CA LEU A 44 -4.89 20.12 -1.46
C LEU A 44 -3.37 20.07 -1.31
N GLU A 45 -2.68 19.49 -2.29
CA GLU A 45 -1.23 19.51 -2.36
C GLU A 45 -0.75 20.87 -2.85
N TRP A 46 0.25 21.39 -2.15
CA TRP A 46 0.88 22.67 -2.47
C TRP A 46 2.30 22.43 -2.97
N GLU A 47 2.63 23.07 -4.08
CA GLU A 47 3.99 23.17 -4.59
C GLU A 47 4.55 24.54 -4.25
N THR A 48 5.81 24.56 -3.80
CA THR A 48 6.49 25.81 -3.45
C THR A 48 7.41 26.21 -4.57
N GLU A 49 7.17 27.37 -5.16
CA GLU A 49 8.00 27.96 -6.20
C GLU A 49 8.72 29.20 -5.63
N THR A 50 10.02 29.30 -5.90
CA THR A 50 10.78 30.53 -5.61
C THR A 50 10.77 31.37 -6.89
N LEU A 51 10.21 32.58 -6.79
CA LEU A 51 10.15 33.52 -7.90
C LEU A 51 11.49 34.25 -8.08
N ASP A 52 11.70 34.89 -9.23
CA ASP A 52 12.94 35.61 -9.59
C ASP A 52 13.33 36.72 -8.61
N ASN A 53 12.40 37.17 -7.77
CA ASN A 53 12.60 38.17 -6.72
C ASN A 53 12.85 37.56 -5.32
N ASP A 54 13.26 36.29 -5.27
CA ASP A 54 13.45 35.47 -4.07
C ASP A 54 12.19 35.31 -3.18
N SER A 55 11.02 35.68 -3.68
CA SER A 55 9.76 35.46 -2.95
C SER A 55 9.24 34.04 -3.13
N ILE A 56 8.60 33.54 -2.09
CA ILE A 56 8.03 32.18 -2.05
C ILE A 56 6.56 32.25 -2.46
N PHE A 57 6.20 31.50 -3.50
CA PHE A 57 4.83 31.32 -3.97
C PHE A 57 4.38 29.88 -3.75
N HIS A 58 3.20 29.69 -3.14
CA HIS A 58 2.61 28.37 -2.97
C HIS A 58 1.49 28.17 -3.99
N ARG A 59 1.69 27.28 -4.95
CA ARG A 59 0.70 26.92 -5.97
C ARG A 59 -0.03 25.65 -5.56
N ALA A 60 -1.35 25.65 -5.65
CA ALA A 60 -2.13 24.42 -5.56
C ALA A 60 -1.81 23.51 -6.76
N LYS A 61 -1.31 22.30 -6.50
CA LYS A 61 -0.82 21.37 -7.53
C LYS A 61 -1.90 20.36 -7.93
N ALA A 62 -2.42 19.64 -6.95
CA ALA A 62 -3.36 18.56 -7.15
C ALA A 62 -4.16 18.31 -5.87
N TRP A 63 -5.26 17.60 -5.99
CA TRP A 63 -5.91 17.00 -4.84
C TRP A 63 -5.32 15.62 -4.58
N ALA A 64 -4.87 15.41 -3.35
CA ALA A 64 -4.41 14.13 -2.86
C ALA A 64 -5.47 13.49 -1.96
N PRO A 65 -5.47 12.15 -1.85
CA PRO A 65 -6.19 11.49 -0.78
C PRO A 65 -5.67 11.99 0.57
N GLY A 66 -6.59 12.35 1.45
CA GLY A 66 -6.31 12.56 2.87
C GLY A 66 -6.77 11.37 3.71
N GLY A 67 -6.70 11.54 5.03
CA GLY A 67 -7.24 10.57 5.99
C GLY A 67 -6.59 9.18 5.91
N GLU A 68 -7.42 8.14 5.92
CA GLU A 68 -6.95 6.75 6.03
C GLU A 68 -6.17 6.26 4.80
N ILE A 69 -6.53 6.71 3.60
CA ILE A 69 -5.83 6.33 2.36
C ILE A 69 -4.38 6.84 2.40
N LYS A 70 -4.20 8.12 2.76
CA LYS A 70 -2.87 8.72 2.94
C LYS A 70 -2.06 8.01 4.02
N SER A 71 -2.64 7.84 5.20
CA SER A 71 -1.96 7.17 6.32
C SER A 71 -1.61 5.70 6.00
N PHE A 72 -2.42 5.03 5.18
CA PHE A 72 -2.08 3.69 4.69
C PHE A 72 -0.91 3.72 3.71
N SER A 73 -0.93 4.60 2.70
CA SER A 73 0.18 4.76 1.75
C SER A 73 1.50 5.11 2.46
N GLU A 74 1.49 6.03 3.41
CA GLU A 74 2.69 6.38 4.20
C GLU A 74 3.24 5.18 5.00
N ARG A 75 2.36 4.36 5.58
CA ARG A 75 2.77 3.12 6.28
C ARG A 75 3.35 2.10 5.31
N LEU A 76 2.77 1.98 4.12
CA LEU A 76 3.24 1.07 3.07
C LEU A 76 4.62 1.48 2.54
N ASP A 77 4.84 2.77 2.29
CA ASP A 77 6.13 3.33 1.91
C ASP A 77 7.19 3.09 3.00
N ALA A 78 6.82 3.28 4.27
CA ALA A 78 7.70 2.99 5.40
C ALA A 78 8.04 1.50 5.49
N THR A 79 7.11 0.60 5.17
CA THR A 79 7.36 -0.84 5.09
C THR A 79 8.31 -1.19 3.95
N SER A 80 8.08 -0.68 2.75
CA SER A 80 8.97 -0.88 1.59
C SER A 80 10.40 -0.40 1.89
N ALA A 81 10.55 0.83 2.40
CA ALA A 81 11.84 1.40 2.74
C ALA A 81 12.54 0.64 3.89
N PHE A 82 11.78 0.02 4.78
CA PHE A 82 12.34 -0.89 5.79
C PHE A 82 12.92 -2.15 5.15
N ILE A 83 12.18 -2.80 4.26
CA ILE A 83 12.62 -4.04 3.59
C ILE A 83 13.92 -3.80 2.83
N GLU A 84 14.00 -2.70 2.07
CA GLU A 84 15.19 -2.28 1.34
C GLU A 84 16.39 -2.13 2.28
N ARG A 85 16.26 -1.31 3.33
CA ARG A 85 17.33 -1.11 4.32
C ARG A 85 17.73 -2.40 5.03
N ALA A 86 16.78 -3.28 5.35
CA ALA A 86 17.07 -4.55 6.01
C ALA A 86 17.84 -5.50 5.10
N SER A 87 17.46 -5.57 3.82
CA SER A 87 18.14 -6.37 2.80
C SER A 87 19.57 -5.88 2.55
N GLU A 88 19.77 -4.56 2.46
CA GLU A 88 21.10 -3.95 2.35
C GLU A 88 22.00 -4.32 3.52
N ASN A 89 21.49 -4.20 4.76
CA ASN A 89 22.26 -4.51 5.96
C ASN A 89 22.68 -5.99 6.05
N ASN A 90 21.83 -6.92 5.60
CA ASN A 90 22.15 -8.34 5.56
C ASN A 90 23.23 -8.66 4.52
N SER A 91 23.29 -7.90 3.42
CA SER A 91 24.25 -8.12 2.33
C SER A 91 25.71 -7.87 2.73
N PHE A 92 25.97 -7.17 3.84
CA PHE A 92 27.31 -6.91 4.36
C PHE A 92 27.77 -7.87 5.48
N SER A 93 26.97 -8.88 5.84
CA SER A 93 27.31 -9.79 6.93
C SER A 93 28.22 -10.95 6.48
N LEU A 94 29.54 -10.73 6.59
CA LEU A 94 30.60 -11.71 6.24
C LEU A 94 30.77 -12.88 7.23
N SER A 95 29.96 -12.98 8.28
CA SER A 95 30.18 -13.92 9.40
C SER A 95 29.14 -15.04 9.53
N ALA A 96 28.38 -15.35 8.48
CA ALA A 96 27.36 -16.39 8.55
C ALA A 96 28.00 -17.80 8.57
N PRO A 97 27.54 -18.73 9.43
CA PRO A 97 27.92 -20.14 9.36
C PRO A 97 27.64 -20.71 7.96
N SER A 98 28.52 -21.57 7.44
CA SER A 98 28.41 -22.11 6.07
C SER A 98 27.26 -23.11 5.86
N THR A 99 26.57 -23.54 6.92
CA THR A 99 25.53 -24.57 6.87
C THR A 99 24.28 -24.11 7.60
N ILE A 100 23.18 -24.09 6.86
CA ILE A 100 21.83 -23.80 7.37
C ILE A 100 21.17 -25.12 7.79
N ASP A 101 20.55 -25.13 8.96
CA ASP A 101 19.82 -26.29 9.48
C ASP A 101 18.64 -26.65 8.56
N LYS A 102 18.43 -27.95 8.33
CA LYS A 102 17.29 -28.48 7.54
C LYS A 102 15.94 -28.00 8.08
N THR A 103 15.82 -27.80 9.38
CA THR A 103 14.63 -27.27 10.04
C THR A 103 14.31 -25.85 9.55
N VAL A 104 15.35 -25.01 9.45
CA VAL A 104 15.23 -23.63 8.98
C VAL A 104 14.87 -23.58 7.50
N MET A 105 15.46 -24.47 6.69
CA MET A 105 15.07 -24.60 5.29
C MET A 105 13.61 -25.06 5.13
N GLY A 106 13.11 -25.93 6.03
CA GLY A 106 11.71 -26.32 6.08
C GLY A 106 10.79 -25.14 6.40
N GLN A 107 11.14 -24.34 7.40
CA GLN A 107 10.40 -23.13 7.77
C GLN A 107 10.36 -22.09 6.62
N LEU A 108 11.47 -21.89 5.92
CA LEU A 108 11.50 -21.04 4.72
C LEU A 108 10.57 -21.58 3.64
N SER A 109 10.62 -22.89 3.37
CA SER A 109 9.72 -23.50 2.38
C SER A 109 8.25 -23.32 2.73
N ASP A 110 7.89 -23.39 4.02
CA ASP A 110 6.51 -23.19 4.44
C ASP A 110 6.10 -21.72 4.34
N LEU A 111 6.99 -20.76 4.66
CA LEU A 111 6.76 -19.33 4.43
C LEU A 111 6.49 -19.03 2.94
N THR A 112 7.33 -19.55 2.06
CA THR A 112 7.20 -19.44 0.59
C THR A 112 5.83 -19.97 0.14
N LYS A 113 5.43 -21.17 0.58
CA LYS A 113 4.11 -21.74 0.23
C LYS A 113 2.94 -20.88 0.71
N THR A 114 3.01 -20.37 1.94
CA THR A 114 1.96 -19.52 2.48
C THR A 114 1.85 -18.21 1.70
N ARG A 115 2.98 -17.57 1.35
CA ARG A 115 3.01 -16.41 0.46
C ARG A 115 2.42 -16.74 -0.91
N GLU A 116 2.79 -17.87 -1.51
CA GLU A 116 2.25 -18.38 -2.78
C GLU A 116 0.73 -18.51 -2.76
N ALA A 117 0.17 -19.04 -1.66
CA ALA A 117 -1.26 -19.19 -1.50
C ALA A 117 -1.97 -17.83 -1.45
N ILE A 118 -1.41 -16.84 -0.76
CA ILE A 118 -1.94 -15.46 -0.72
C ILE A 118 -1.86 -14.82 -2.11
N SER A 119 -0.72 -14.94 -2.78
CA SER A 119 -0.53 -14.42 -4.14
C SER A 119 -1.53 -15.04 -5.11
N LEU A 120 -1.78 -16.35 -5.04
CA LEU A 120 -2.75 -17.03 -5.90
C LEU A 120 -4.18 -16.51 -5.65
N LYS A 121 -4.56 -16.29 -4.38
CA LYS A 121 -5.86 -15.69 -4.03
C LYS A 121 -6.00 -14.30 -4.64
N TRP A 122 -4.95 -13.47 -4.58
CA TRP A 122 -4.94 -12.16 -5.23
C TRP A 122 -5.05 -12.29 -6.75
N GLN A 123 -4.21 -13.11 -7.39
CA GLN A 123 -4.23 -13.28 -8.86
C GLN A 123 -5.60 -13.69 -9.39
N ASN A 124 -6.32 -14.56 -8.68
CA ASN A 124 -7.66 -15.00 -9.08
C ASN A 124 -8.73 -13.90 -9.07
N MET A 125 -8.53 -12.82 -8.31
CA MET A 125 -9.46 -11.69 -8.22
C MET A 125 -8.92 -10.40 -8.84
N ARG A 126 -7.61 -10.34 -9.09
CA ARG A 126 -6.87 -9.14 -9.49
C ARG A 126 -7.53 -8.45 -10.66
N GLU A 127 -7.70 -9.14 -11.78
CA GLU A 127 -8.25 -8.57 -13.01
C GLU A 127 -9.65 -7.98 -12.79
N SER A 128 -10.55 -8.73 -12.14
CA SER A 128 -11.91 -8.28 -11.83
C SER A 128 -11.97 -7.12 -10.84
N THR A 129 -10.88 -6.84 -10.12
CA THR A 129 -10.79 -5.78 -9.11
C THR A 129 -10.17 -4.52 -9.69
N ILE A 130 -9.04 -4.65 -10.39
CA ILE A 130 -8.32 -3.50 -10.98
C ILE A 130 -9.10 -2.89 -12.16
N ASN A 131 -9.93 -3.68 -12.85
CA ASN A 131 -10.69 -3.23 -14.02
C ASN A 131 -12.06 -2.61 -13.68
N ILE A 132 -12.44 -2.48 -12.40
CA ILE A 132 -13.79 -2.01 -12.00
C ILE A 132 -14.12 -0.64 -12.59
N ASN A 133 -13.13 0.26 -12.71
CA ASN A 133 -13.31 1.58 -13.31
C ASN A 133 -12.06 2.05 -14.09
N ALA A 134 -11.29 1.11 -14.65
CA ALA A 134 -10.02 1.42 -15.33
C ALA A 134 -10.19 2.41 -16.51
N ASP A 135 -11.30 2.31 -17.23
CA ASP A 135 -11.61 3.16 -18.39
C ASP A 135 -12.47 4.38 -18.03
N PHE A 136 -12.63 4.70 -16.74
CA PHE A 136 -13.43 5.84 -16.33
C PHE A 136 -12.77 7.15 -16.76
N VAL A 137 -13.53 7.99 -17.46
CA VAL A 137 -13.13 9.33 -17.84
C VAL A 137 -13.91 10.33 -17.00
N VAL A 138 -13.17 11.19 -16.31
CA VAL A 138 -13.77 12.27 -15.51
C VAL A 138 -14.61 13.18 -16.42
N PRO A 139 -15.87 13.47 -16.07
CA PRO A 139 -16.70 14.37 -16.86
C PRO A 139 -16.15 15.80 -16.79
N ASN A 140 -16.21 16.51 -17.91
CA ASN A 140 -15.78 17.91 -18.03
C ASN A 140 -17.00 18.83 -17.89
N GLU A 141 -16.92 19.86 -17.04
CA GLU A 141 -17.98 20.84 -16.85
C GLU A 141 -18.38 21.61 -18.11
N LEU A 142 -17.49 21.69 -19.12
CA LEU A 142 -17.77 22.38 -20.38
C LEU A 142 -18.56 21.53 -21.37
N ASP A 143 -18.32 20.21 -21.35
CA ASP A 143 -18.86 19.26 -22.33
C ASP A 143 -20.02 18.43 -21.78
N ASN A 144 -20.20 18.40 -20.46
CA ASN A 144 -21.17 17.56 -19.78
C ASN A 144 -22.19 18.38 -18.97
N SER A 145 -23.46 18.00 -19.08
CA SER A 145 -24.54 18.56 -18.26
C SER A 145 -24.45 18.08 -16.81
N CYS A 146 -25.12 18.78 -15.88
CA CYS A 146 -25.24 18.34 -14.50
C CYS A 146 -25.77 16.90 -14.41
N GLU A 147 -26.79 16.53 -15.18
CA GLU A 147 -27.30 15.15 -15.17
C GLU A 147 -26.22 14.12 -15.58
N GLN A 148 -25.40 14.44 -16.58
CA GLN A 148 -24.29 13.57 -17.01
C GLN A 148 -23.22 13.45 -15.92
N ILE A 149 -22.84 14.55 -15.28
CA ILE A 149 -21.88 14.55 -14.16
C ILE A 149 -22.44 13.73 -12.98
N GLN A 150 -23.73 13.88 -12.64
CA GLN A 150 -24.38 13.10 -11.58
C GLN A 150 -24.32 11.61 -11.89
N ASN A 151 -24.59 11.24 -13.14
CA ASN A 151 -24.56 9.85 -13.58
C ASN A 151 -23.14 9.26 -13.48
N SER A 152 -22.10 10.02 -13.86
CA SER A 152 -20.71 9.61 -13.66
C SER A 152 -20.35 9.44 -12.18
N MET A 153 -20.79 10.36 -11.31
CA MET A 153 -20.59 10.23 -9.86
C MET A 153 -21.32 9.01 -9.27
N ASN A 154 -22.52 8.69 -9.77
CA ASN A 154 -23.26 7.49 -9.38
C ASN A 154 -22.55 6.21 -9.85
N GLN A 155 -21.96 6.21 -11.06
CA GLN A 155 -21.14 5.09 -11.53
C GLN A 155 -19.91 4.88 -10.65
N LEU A 156 -19.24 5.96 -10.23
CA LEU A 156 -18.12 5.87 -9.29
C LEU A 156 -18.55 5.32 -7.94
N LYS A 157 -19.70 5.73 -7.40
CA LYS A 157 -20.25 5.13 -6.18
C LYS A 157 -20.47 3.62 -6.31
N LEU A 158 -21.08 3.16 -7.41
CA LEU A 158 -21.28 1.73 -7.67
C LEU A 158 -19.94 0.99 -7.83
N ALA A 159 -18.92 1.65 -8.38
CA ALA A 159 -17.57 1.12 -8.42
C ALA A 159 -16.96 1.02 -7.01
N SER A 160 -17.15 2.01 -6.13
CA SER A 160 -16.70 1.95 -4.73
C SER A 160 -17.28 0.74 -4.00
N GLU A 161 -18.59 0.50 -4.16
CA GLU A 161 -19.27 -0.66 -3.57
C GLU A 161 -18.65 -2.00 -4.03
N LYS A 162 -18.37 -2.12 -5.34
CA LYS A 162 -17.72 -3.31 -5.90
C LYS A 162 -16.28 -3.46 -5.42
N ILE A 163 -15.49 -2.38 -5.39
CA ILE A 163 -14.11 -2.38 -4.88
C ILE A 163 -14.13 -2.86 -3.43
N ASN A 164 -14.93 -2.23 -2.57
CA ASN A 164 -15.01 -2.57 -1.15
C ASN A 164 -15.39 -4.02 -0.92
N ALA A 165 -16.39 -4.55 -1.65
CA ALA A 165 -16.77 -5.95 -1.56
C ALA A 165 -15.61 -6.90 -1.95
N GLN A 166 -14.80 -6.55 -2.95
CA GLN A 166 -13.62 -7.33 -3.33
C GLN A 166 -12.53 -7.24 -2.26
N LEU A 167 -12.25 -6.05 -1.71
CA LEU A 167 -11.24 -5.86 -0.67
C LEU A 167 -11.57 -6.62 0.62
N GLU A 168 -12.83 -6.54 1.06
CA GLU A 168 -13.32 -7.27 2.24
C GLU A 168 -13.22 -8.78 2.02
N LYS A 169 -13.67 -9.26 0.85
CA LYS A 169 -13.58 -10.67 0.47
C LYS A 169 -12.13 -11.15 0.44
N PHE A 170 -11.22 -10.36 -0.12
CA PHE A 170 -9.80 -10.69 -0.17
C PHE A 170 -9.19 -10.82 1.22
N THR A 171 -9.41 -9.80 2.06
CA THR A 171 -8.88 -9.72 3.41
C THR A 171 -9.40 -10.87 4.27
N ALA A 172 -10.70 -11.17 4.17
CA ALA A 172 -11.30 -12.32 4.85
C ALA A 172 -10.71 -13.66 4.37
N ASN A 173 -10.58 -13.85 3.04
CA ASN A 173 -10.03 -15.07 2.46
C ASN A 173 -8.55 -15.30 2.80
N CYS A 174 -7.80 -14.25 3.11
CA CYS A 174 -6.37 -14.34 3.42
C CYS A 174 -6.07 -14.32 4.93
N SER A 175 -7.05 -14.09 5.81
CA SER A 175 -6.79 -13.84 7.24
C SER A 175 -5.94 -14.94 7.91
N THR A 176 -6.30 -16.22 7.73
CA THR A 176 -5.55 -17.34 8.30
C THR A 176 -4.14 -17.47 7.72
N ASP A 177 -4.00 -17.28 6.41
CA ASP A 177 -2.70 -17.38 5.74
C ASP A 177 -1.78 -16.22 6.16
N LEU A 178 -2.32 -15.01 6.32
CA LEU A 178 -1.59 -13.84 6.81
C LEU A 178 -1.12 -14.04 8.26
N GLU A 179 -1.93 -14.67 9.11
CA GLU A 179 -1.55 -15.03 10.47
C GLU A 179 -0.45 -16.09 10.50
N SER A 180 -0.57 -17.12 9.65
CA SER A 180 0.47 -18.14 9.47
C SER A 180 1.77 -17.53 8.95
N PHE A 181 1.69 -16.70 7.92
CA PHE A 181 2.84 -16.02 7.33
C PHE A 181 3.55 -15.16 8.37
N GLN A 182 2.81 -14.33 9.12
CA GLN A 182 3.40 -13.48 10.16
C GLN A 182 4.13 -14.32 11.21
N THR A 183 3.52 -15.41 11.67
CA THR A 183 4.12 -16.31 12.67
C THR A 183 5.42 -16.94 12.15
N GLN A 184 5.40 -17.46 10.92
CA GLN A 184 6.57 -18.07 10.28
C GLN A 184 7.68 -17.03 10.06
N PHE A 185 7.32 -15.83 9.59
CA PHE A 185 8.25 -14.73 9.38
C PHE A 185 8.92 -14.31 10.69
N ASP A 186 8.16 -14.16 11.77
CA ASP A 186 8.67 -13.79 13.08
C ASP A 186 9.63 -14.84 13.66
N GLU A 187 9.37 -16.13 13.45
CA GLU A 187 10.29 -17.20 13.85
C GLU A 187 11.58 -17.18 13.02
N LEU A 188 11.48 -17.08 11.69
CA LEU A 188 12.63 -17.05 10.80
C LEU A 188 13.54 -15.85 11.07
N ASN A 189 12.94 -14.71 11.38
CA ASN A 189 13.66 -13.49 11.66
C ASN A 189 14.50 -13.54 12.96
N LYS A 190 14.21 -14.48 13.88
CA LYS A 190 15.05 -14.72 15.08
C LYS A 190 16.38 -15.37 14.74
N ILE A 191 16.52 -16.00 13.57
CA ILE A 191 17.64 -16.89 13.23
C ILE A 191 18.93 -16.09 12.91
N ARG A 192 18.85 -14.77 12.71
CA ARG A 192 20.01 -13.87 12.47
C ARG A 192 20.99 -14.39 11.40
N HIS A 193 20.49 -15.16 10.44
CA HIS A 193 21.28 -15.67 9.33
C HIS A 193 20.99 -14.81 8.09
N PRO A 194 21.98 -14.12 7.49
CA PRO A 194 21.75 -13.16 6.42
C PRO A 194 20.97 -13.72 5.23
N MET A 195 21.31 -14.95 4.80
CA MET A 195 20.61 -15.61 3.69
C MET A 195 19.14 -15.92 4.03
N VAL A 196 18.86 -16.35 5.27
CA VAL A 196 17.51 -16.72 5.71
C VAL A 196 16.67 -15.45 5.86
N ASN A 197 17.25 -14.42 6.45
CA ASN A 197 16.62 -13.12 6.60
C ASN A 197 16.32 -12.48 5.24
N ASN A 198 17.25 -12.52 4.29
CA ASN A 198 17.01 -11.99 2.95
C ASN A 198 15.92 -12.76 2.20
N GLN A 199 15.91 -14.09 2.30
CA GLN A 199 14.83 -14.90 1.74
C GLN A 199 13.48 -14.52 2.36
N ALA A 200 13.40 -14.44 3.70
CA ALA A 200 12.17 -14.06 4.38
C ALA A 200 11.70 -12.63 4.03
N LEU A 201 12.64 -11.68 3.91
CA LEU A 201 12.35 -10.31 3.47
C LEU A 201 11.86 -10.24 2.02
N ASP A 202 12.39 -11.09 1.14
CA ASP A 202 11.89 -11.21 -0.24
C ASP A 202 10.44 -11.71 -0.27
N GLU A 203 10.11 -12.72 0.55
CA GLU A 203 8.73 -13.20 0.69
C GLU A 203 7.79 -12.10 1.23
N LEU A 204 8.25 -11.29 2.18
CA LEU A 204 7.50 -10.13 2.68
C LEU A 204 7.32 -9.06 1.59
N SER A 205 8.36 -8.77 0.82
CA SER A 205 8.33 -7.82 -0.32
C SER A 205 7.28 -8.22 -1.36
N ASN A 206 7.16 -9.52 -1.64
CA ASN A 206 6.14 -10.04 -2.54
C ASN A 206 4.70 -9.78 -2.03
N LEU A 207 4.44 -9.85 -0.72
CA LEU A 207 3.15 -9.47 -0.15
C LEU A 207 2.91 -7.95 -0.20
N VAL A 208 3.95 -7.15 0.01
CA VAL A 208 3.90 -5.68 -0.09
C VAL A 208 3.55 -5.24 -1.52
N THR A 209 4.02 -5.95 -2.54
CA THR A 209 3.61 -5.71 -3.94
C THR A 209 2.09 -5.77 -4.14
N ILE A 210 1.40 -6.71 -3.48
CA ILE A 210 -0.07 -6.81 -3.55
C ILE A 210 -0.71 -5.56 -2.93
N LEU A 211 -0.23 -5.12 -1.78
CA LEU A 211 -0.74 -3.92 -1.11
C LEU A 211 -0.47 -2.64 -1.93
N ASN A 212 0.66 -2.58 -2.64
CA ASN A 212 0.97 -1.47 -3.56
C ASN A 212 -0.04 -1.41 -4.71
N GLU A 213 -0.40 -2.54 -5.32
CA GLU A 213 -1.43 -2.57 -6.36
C GLU A 213 -2.80 -2.13 -5.84
N LEU A 214 -3.18 -2.58 -4.64
CA LEU A 214 -4.44 -2.19 -3.99
C LEU A 214 -4.44 -0.70 -3.61
N SER A 215 -3.32 -0.18 -3.10
CA SER A 215 -3.15 1.24 -2.82
C SER A 215 -3.27 2.06 -4.11
N ALA A 216 -2.63 1.64 -5.21
CA ALA A 216 -2.72 2.31 -6.50
C ALA A 216 -4.16 2.35 -7.03
N LEU A 217 -4.90 1.24 -6.94
CA LEU A 217 -6.32 1.18 -7.29
C LEU A 217 -7.16 2.18 -6.49
N LEU A 218 -7.00 2.19 -5.16
CA LEU A 218 -7.74 3.10 -4.27
C LEU A 218 -7.40 4.56 -4.57
N ASN A 219 -6.12 4.89 -4.77
CA ASN A 219 -5.68 6.23 -5.14
C ASN A 219 -6.26 6.69 -6.49
N PHE A 220 -6.22 5.81 -7.51
CA PHE A 220 -6.79 6.10 -8.82
C PHE A 220 -8.31 6.33 -8.74
N HIS A 221 -9.02 5.42 -8.07
CA HIS A 221 -10.46 5.54 -7.90
C HIS A 221 -10.85 6.82 -7.14
N TYR A 222 -10.13 7.10 -6.04
CA TYR A 222 -10.32 8.30 -5.24
C TYR A 222 -10.13 9.58 -6.06
N LYS A 223 -9.06 9.66 -6.85
CA LYS A 223 -8.79 10.80 -7.74
C LYS A 223 -9.98 11.07 -8.66
N ASN A 224 -10.49 10.03 -9.32
CA ASN A 224 -11.64 10.16 -10.22
C ASN A 224 -12.90 10.68 -9.49
N MET A 225 -13.12 10.26 -8.24
CA MET A 225 -14.22 10.75 -7.40
C MET A 225 -14.09 12.23 -7.05
N VAL A 226 -12.90 12.66 -6.64
CA VAL A 226 -12.62 14.06 -6.31
C VAL A 226 -12.78 14.94 -7.55
N GLU A 227 -12.17 14.56 -8.67
CA GLU A 227 -12.22 15.34 -9.91
C GLU A 227 -13.66 15.40 -10.47
N SER A 228 -14.43 14.31 -10.39
CA SER A 228 -15.86 14.35 -10.78
C SER A 228 -16.68 15.27 -9.88
N ARG A 229 -16.38 15.31 -8.58
CA ARG A 229 -17.05 16.23 -7.65
C ARG A 229 -16.67 17.69 -7.91
N MET A 230 -15.43 17.94 -8.32
CA MET A 230 -14.99 19.26 -8.76
C MET A 230 -15.72 19.71 -10.02
N ALA A 231 -15.82 18.85 -11.03
CA ALA A 231 -16.57 19.15 -12.26
C ALA A 231 -18.02 19.54 -11.93
N TRP A 232 -18.67 18.83 -10.99
CA TRP A 232 -20.00 19.20 -10.49
C TRP A 232 -20.05 20.61 -9.89
N ASN A 233 -19.08 20.95 -9.04
CA ASN A 233 -18.98 22.27 -8.42
C ASN A 233 -18.71 23.37 -9.46
N ASN A 234 -17.81 23.12 -10.41
CA ASN A 234 -17.43 24.06 -11.45
C ASN A 234 -18.58 24.32 -12.43
N ALA A 235 -19.37 23.29 -12.75
CA ALA A 235 -20.58 23.41 -13.56
C ALA A 235 -21.73 24.16 -12.84
N LEU A 236 -21.54 24.56 -11.57
CA LEU A 236 -22.55 25.22 -10.72
C LEU A 236 -23.84 24.39 -10.59
N CYS A 237 -23.69 23.07 -10.60
CA CYS A 237 -24.80 22.14 -10.44
C CYS A 237 -25.38 22.23 -9.02
N LYS A 238 -26.71 22.26 -8.94
CA LYS A 238 -27.46 22.41 -7.67
C LYS A 238 -27.80 21.08 -7.04
#